data_AF-A0A7X8YR44-F1
#
_entry.id   AF-A0A7X8YR44-F1
#
_cell.length_a   1.000
_cell.length_b   1.000
_cell.length_c   1.000
_cell.angle_alpha   90.00
_cell.angle_beta   90.00
_cell.angle_gamma   90.00
#
_symmetry.space_group_name_H-M   'P 1'
#
loop_
_entity.id
_entity.type
_entity.pdbx_description
1 polymer ?
#
loop_
_entity_poly.entity_id
_entity_poly.type
_entity_poly.pdbx_seq_one_letter_code
_entity_poly.pdbx_strand_id
1 'polypeptide(L)'
;MGGFDLDTMLQELQEQMGEKLKVDADDFFTFLKPEPNELPQLMQTLRARYGFNHLANLCSVDYGEEFELVYHLYSIPDNRKIAVKTRVRRSLAELPSIMQIYPTADWQEREVYDLMGIK
;
A
#
# COMPACT_ATOMS: atom_id res chain seq x y z
N MET A 1 -16.07 -22.28 -8.73
CA MET A 1 -15.63 -21.04 -8.05
C MET A 1 -14.12 -21.15 -7.91
N GLY A 2 -13.36 -20.56 -8.84
CA GLY A 2 -11.90 -20.55 -8.73
C GLY A 2 -11.54 -19.71 -7.52
N GLY A 3 -11.10 -20.37 -6.45
CA GLY A 3 -10.67 -19.70 -5.23
C GLY A 3 -9.54 -18.76 -5.58
N PHE A 4 -9.73 -17.47 -5.32
CA PHE A 4 -8.61 -16.54 -5.28
C PHE A 4 -7.66 -17.04 -4.19
N ASP A 5 -6.47 -17.41 -4.60
CA ASP A 5 -5.42 -17.88 -3.71
C ASP A 5 -4.46 -16.73 -3.43
N LEU A 6 -4.38 -16.31 -2.16
CA LEU A 6 -3.56 -15.18 -1.77
C LEU A 6 -2.08 -15.48 -2.04
N ASP A 7 -1.65 -16.72 -1.82
CA ASP A 7 -0.28 -17.14 -2.08
C ASP A 7 0.08 -17.04 -3.57
N THR A 8 -0.81 -17.47 -4.46
CA THR A 8 -0.67 -17.28 -5.91
C THR A 8 -0.58 -15.81 -6.30
N MET A 9 -1.43 -14.93 -5.72
CA MET A 9 -1.33 -13.48 -5.95
C MET A 9 0.03 -12.93 -5.53
N LEU A 10 0.52 -13.33 -4.35
CA LEU A 10 1.79 -12.88 -3.82
C LEU A 10 2.96 -13.34 -4.69
N GLN A 11 2.92 -14.58 -5.19
CA GLN A 11 3.91 -15.10 -6.13
C GLN A 11 3.92 -14.30 -7.44
N GLU A 12 2.74 -14.05 -8.04
CA GLU A 12 2.65 -13.25 -9.27
C GLU A 12 3.18 -11.82 -9.07
N LEU A 13 2.88 -11.19 -7.92
CA LEU A 13 3.39 -9.86 -7.59
C LEU A 13 4.90 -9.85 -7.36
N GLN A 14 5.46 -10.89 -6.73
CA GLN A 14 6.90 -11.04 -6.58
C GLN A 14 7.61 -11.29 -7.91
N GLU A 15 7.01 -12.04 -8.85
CA GLU A 15 7.57 -12.23 -10.18
C GLU A 15 7.58 -10.93 -11.00
N GLN A 16 6.53 -10.11 -10.89
CA GLN A 16 6.42 -8.85 -11.62
C GLN A 16 7.35 -7.76 -11.08
N MET A 17 7.49 -7.64 -9.75
CA MET A 17 8.21 -6.54 -9.11
C MET A 17 9.60 -6.95 -8.60
N GLY A 18 9.90 -8.25 -8.54
CA GLY A 18 11.18 -8.79 -8.11
C GLY A 18 11.58 -8.34 -6.70
N GLU A 19 12.84 -7.94 -6.53
CA GLU A 19 13.40 -7.49 -5.25
C GLU A 19 12.80 -6.17 -4.73
N LYS A 20 12.06 -5.44 -5.56
CA LYS A 20 11.45 -4.14 -5.19
C LYS A 20 10.21 -4.29 -4.32
N LEU A 21 9.67 -5.50 -4.21
CA LEU A 21 8.51 -5.80 -3.37
C LEU A 21 8.88 -6.83 -2.32
N LYS A 22 8.94 -6.40 -1.06
CA LYS A 22 9.07 -7.33 0.07
C LYS A 22 7.68 -7.71 0.57
N VAL A 23 7.50 -8.99 0.87
CA VAL A 23 6.26 -9.50 1.45
C VAL A 23 6.54 -9.94 2.88
N ASP A 24 5.68 -9.54 3.79
CA ASP A 24 5.74 -9.86 5.20
C ASP A 24 4.32 -10.16 5.69
N ALA A 25 4.16 -10.94 6.74
CA ALA A 25 2.84 -11.31 7.24
C ALA A 25 2.86 -11.46 8.76
N ASP A 26 1.82 -10.95 9.40
CA ASP A 26 1.53 -11.21 10.81
C ASP A 26 0.18 -11.96 10.95
N ASP A 27 -0.26 -12.19 12.18
CA ASP A 27 -1.51 -12.89 12.48
C ASP A 27 -2.77 -12.18 11.93
N PHE A 28 -2.67 -10.90 11.56
CA PHE A 28 -3.80 -10.05 11.20
C PHE A 28 -3.77 -9.54 9.77
N PHE A 29 -2.59 -9.33 9.18
CA PHE A 29 -2.40 -8.68 7.90
C PHE A 29 -1.22 -9.26 7.12
N THR A 30 -1.42 -9.37 5.81
CA THR A 30 -0.32 -9.47 4.84
C THR A 30 0.15 -8.07 4.48
N PHE A 31 1.44 -7.84 4.65
CA PHE A 31 2.12 -6.60 4.31
C PHE A 31 2.86 -6.70 2.99
N LEU A 32 2.52 -5.81 2.07
CA LEU A 32 3.24 -5.58 0.84
C LEU A 32 4.12 -4.35 1.02
N LYS A 33 5.44 -4.49 0.89
CA LYS A 33 6.41 -3.44 1.12
C LYS A 33 7.11 -3.07 -0.19
N PRO A 34 6.48 -2.26 -1.06
CA PRO A 34 7.09 -1.79 -2.30
C PRO A 34 8.06 -0.62 -2.04
N GLU A 35 8.99 -0.43 -2.97
CA GLU A 35 9.72 0.83 -3.08
C GLU A 35 8.78 2.01 -3.39
N PRO A 36 9.11 3.24 -2.93
CA PRO A 36 8.34 4.47 -3.18
C PRO A 36 7.87 4.66 -4.62
N ASN A 37 8.75 4.40 -5.60
CA ASN A 37 8.47 4.63 -7.02
C ASN A 37 7.48 3.62 -7.61
N GLU A 38 7.38 2.44 -7.00
CA GLU A 38 6.57 1.33 -7.49
C GLU A 38 5.17 1.31 -6.84
N LEU A 39 4.95 2.15 -5.82
CA LEU A 39 3.70 2.26 -5.08
C LEU A 39 2.46 2.46 -5.98
N PRO A 40 2.44 3.40 -6.94
CA PRO A 40 1.24 3.63 -7.77
C PRO A 40 0.92 2.43 -8.65
N GLN A 41 1.95 1.80 -9.23
CA GLN A 41 1.78 0.63 -10.08
C GLN A 41 1.24 -0.57 -9.30
N LEU A 42 1.76 -0.81 -8.09
CA LEU A 42 1.23 -1.84 -7.20
C LEU A 42 -0.23 -1.56 -6.84
N MET A 43 -0.54 -0.34 -6.40
CA MET A 43 -1.89 0.07 -6.02
C MET A 43 -2.89 -0.10 -7.16
N GLN A 44 -2.48 0.21 -8.39
CA GLN A 44 -3.31 0.04 -9.58
C GLN A 44 -3.58 -1.43 -9.86
N THR A 45 -2.56 -2.29 -9.79
CA THR A 45 -2.72 -3.74 -9.98
C THR A 45 -3.62 -4.35 -8.91
N LEU A 46 -3.43 -3.97 -7.64
CA LEU A 46 -4.27 -4.43 -6.53
C LEU A 46 -5.75 -4.08 -6.73
N ARG A 47 -6.04 -2.86 -7.19
CA ARG A 47 -7.41 -2.43 -7.49
C ARG A 47 -7.98 -3.13 -8.72
N ALA A 48 -7.25 -3.14 -9.83
CA ALA A 48 -7.76 -3.55 -11.13
C ALA A 48 -7.85 -5.08 -11.30
N ARG A 49 -6.85 -5.82 -10.81
CA ARG A 49 -6.74 -7.27 -11.02
C ARG A 49 -7.25 -8.09 -9.83
N TYR A 50 -7.03 -7.60 -8.61
CA TYR A 50 -7.29 -8.38 -7.39
C TYR A 50 -8.47 -7.88 -6.56
N GLY A 51 -9.12 -6.79 -7.00
CA GLY A 51 -10.39 -6.33 -6.45
C GLY A 51 -10.28 -5.55 -5.13
N PHE A 52 -9.09 -5.12 -4.72
CA PHE A 52 -8.93 -4.23 -3.57
C PHE A 52 -9.46 -2.85 -3.93
N ASN A 53 -10.77 -2.67 -3.77
CA ASN A 53 -11.49 -1.51 -4.29
C ASN A 53 -11.71 -0.40 -3.26
N HIS A 54 -11.28 -0.60 -2.02
CA HIS A 54 -11.49 0.34 -0.94
C HIS A 54 -10.20 0.59 -0.15
N LEU A 55 -9.78 1.86 -0.07
CA LEU A 55 -8.76 2.33 0.86
C LEU A 55 -9.45 2.67 2.18
N ALA A 56 -9.28 1.80 3.17
CA ALA A 56 -9.92 1.94 4.48
C ALA A 56 -9.22 3.00 5.35
N ASN A 57 -7.88 3.05 5.28
CA ASN A 57 -7.09 3.98 6.07
C ASN A 57 -5.69 4.18 5.47
N LEU A 58 -5.11 5.35 5.71
CA LEU A 58 -3.72 5.70 5.44
C LEU A 58 -3.20 6.39 6.69
N CYS A 59 -2.15 5.83 7.27
CA CYS A 59 -1.45 6.43 8.39
C CYS A 59 0.05 6.47 8.15
N SER A 60 0.74 7.33 8.90
CA SER A 60 2.19 7.42 8.91
C SER A 60 2.74 7.04 10.28
N VAL A 61 3.92 6.41 10.29
CA VAL A 61 4.66 6.04 11.50
C VAL A 61 6.02 6.69 11.44
N ASP A 62 6.41 7.39 12.51
CA ASP A 62 7.71 8.05 12.65
C ASP A 62 8.72 7.11 13.32
N TYR A 63 9.78 6.76 12.60
CA TYR A 63 10.92 6.00 13.11
C TYR A 63 12.15 6.92 13.35
N GLY A 64 11.96 8.23 13.40
CA GLY A 64 13.00 9.24 13.57
C GLY A 64 13.55 9.72 12.22
N GLU A 65 14.47 8.94 11.64
CA GLU A 65 15.11 9.27 10.36
C GLU A 65 14.27 8.89 9.13
N GLU A 66 13.29 8.00 9.32
CA GLU A 66 12.42 7.47 8.28
C GLU A 66 10.95 7.57 8.71
N PHE A 67 10.08 7.80 7.74
CA PHE A 67 8.64 7.63 7.88
C PHE A 67 8.21 6.35 7.16
N GLU A 68 7.24 5.64 7.74
CA GLU A 68 6.56 4.52 7.10
C GLU A 68 5.09 4.88 6.89
N LEU A 69 4.63 4.91 5.65
CA LEU A 69 3.22 5.07 5.33
C LEU A 69 2.58 3.68 5.22
N VAL A 70 1.45 3.51 5.88
CA VAL A 70 0.70 2.26 5.93
C VAL A 70 -0.68 2.50 5.32
N TYR A 71 -0.92 1.85 4.19
CA TYR A 71 -2.18 1.88 3.46
C TYR A 71 -2.95 0.59 3.74
N HIS A 72 -4.10 0.70 4.38
CA HIS A 72 -4.99 -0.43 4.61
C HIS A 72 -6.00 -0.55 3.47
N LEU A 73 -5.87 -1.62 2.68
CA LEU A 73 -6.74 -1.90 1.55
C LEU A 73 -7.72 -3.02 1.87
N TYR A 74 -8.91 -2.89 1.31
CA TYR A 74 -9.99 -3.85 1.47
C TYR A 74 -10.60 -4.19 0.11
N SER A 75 -10.82 -5.48 -0.14
CA SER A 75 -11.77 -5.94 -1.13
C SER A 75 -13.10 -6.14 -0.42
N ILE A 76 -14.03 -5.20 -0.64
CA ILE A 76 -15.42 -5.31 -0.15
C ILE A 76 -16.12 -6.57 -0.70
N PRO A 77 -16.11 -6.86 -2.02
CA PRO A 77 -16.87 -7.99 -2.55
C PRO A 77 -16.35 -9.33 -2.05
N ASP A 78 -15.06 -9.42 -1.76
CA ASP A 78 -14.43 -10.68 -1.37
C ASP A 78 -14.11 -10.78 0.12
N ASN A 79 -14.39 -9.72 0.88
CA ASN A 79 -14.12 -9.64 2.31
C ASN A 79 -12.65 -9.94 2.68
N ARG A 80 -11.72 -9.38 1.89
CA ARG A 80 -10.26 -9.58 2.05
C ARG A 80 -9.59 -8.26 2.41
N LYS A 81 -8.53 -8.34 3.22
CA LYS A 81 -7.74 -7.18 3.65
C LYS A 81 -6.26 -7.42 3.45
N ILE A 82 -5.55 -6.38 3.03
CA ILE A 82 -4.08 -6.34 2.96
C ILE A 82 -3.62 -4.97 3.43
N ALA A 83 -2.34 -4.86 3.79
CA ALA A 83 -1.73 -3.58 4.09
C ALA A 83 -0.52 -3.37 3.17
N VAL A 84 -0.40 -2.18 2.59
CA VAL A 84 0.78 -1.77 1.83
C VAL A 84 1.59 -0.84 2.71
N LYS A 85 2.89 -1.09 2.86
CA LYS A 85 3.79 -0.32 3.72
C LYS A 85 4.95 0.22 2.91
N THR A 86 5.11 1.53 2.84
CA THR A 86 6.22 2.15 2.10
C THR A 86 7.02 3.03 3.03
N ARG A 87 8.35 2.90 2.98
CA ARG A 87 9.26 3.74 3.76
C ARG A 87 9.86 4.83 2.92
N VAL A 88 9.98 6.00 3.53
CA VAL A 88 10.60 7.18 2.94
C VAL A 88 11.51 7.84 3.98
N ARG A 89 12.65 8.36 3.54
CA ARG A 89 13.55 9.10 4.43
C ARG A 89 12.95 10.46 4.76
N ARG A 90 13.09 10.90 6.01
CA ARG A 90 12.60 12.22 6.46
C ARG A 90 13.20 13.38 5.65
N SER A 91 14.44 13.24 5.18
CA SER A 91 15.12 14.24 4.34
C SER A 91 14.53 14.37 2.94
N LEU A 92 13.81 13.35 2.47
CA LEU A 92 13.21 13.27 1.13
C LEU A 92 11.80 12.69 1.25
N ALA A 93 10.98 13.31 2.10
CA ALA A 93 9.62 12.87 2.43
C ALA A 93 8.65 13.17 1.27
N GLU A 94 8.88 12.57 0.12
CA GLU A 94 8.08 12.72 -1.10
C GLU A 94 7.65 11.33 -1.59
N LEU A 95 6.34 11.17 -1.82
CA LEU A 95 5.73 9.95 -2.33
C LEU A 95 4.70 10.26 -3.42
N PRO A 96 4.55 9.38 -4.41
CA PRO A 96 3.52 9.57 -5.42
C PRO A 96 2.13 9.38 -4.80
N SER A 97 1.27 10.37 -5.01
CA SER A 97 -0.13 10.32 -4.57
C SER A 97 -0.89 9.15 -5.21
N ILE A 98 -1.73 8.51 -4.42
CA ILE A 98 -2.62 7.43 -4.84
C ILE A 98 -4.06 7.92 -5.04
N MET A 99 -4.33 9.21 -4.90
CA MET A 99 -5.65 9.83 -5.07
C MET A 99 -6.33 9.43 -6.40
N GLN A 100 -5.56 9.34 -7.49
CA GLN A 100 -6.09 8.95 -8.80
C GLN A 100 -6.62 7.50 -8.82
N ILE A 101 -6.10 6.66 -7.94
CA ILE A 101 -6.48 5.24 -7.80
C ILE A 101 -7.57 5.10 -6.72
N TYR A 102 -7.43 5.80 -5.60
CA TYR A 102 -8.39 5.82 -4.51
C TYR A 102 -8.74 7.26 -4.16
N PRO A 103 -9.88 7.79 -4.62
CA PRO A 103 -10.26 9.18 -4.35
C PRO A 103 -10.38 9.53 -2.86
N THR A 104 -10.61 8.53 -2.00
CA THR A 104 -10.63 8.68 -0.54
C THR A 104 -9.27 9.04 0.05
N ALA A 105 -8.17 8.85 -0.69
CA ALA A 105 -6.83 9.19 -0.25
C ALA A 105 -6.59 10.70 -0.16
N ASP A 106 -7.36 11.54 -0.86
CA ASP A 106 -7.18 13.01 -0.85
C ASP A 106 -7.13 13.58 0.58
N TRP A 107 -8.10 13.20 1.42
CA TRP A 107 -8.13 13.67 2.81
C TRP A 107 -6.99 13.08 3.63
N GLN A 108 -6.71 11.78 3.48
CA GLN A 108 -5.74 11.08 4.32
C GLN A 108 -4.30 11.49 3.99
N GLU A 109 -4.00 11.74 2.71
CA GLU A 109 -2.70 12.28 2.27
C GLU A 109 -2.49 13.70 2.83
N ARG A 110 -3.55 14.52 2.88
CA ARG A 110 -3.49 15.85 3.50
C ARG A 110 -3.25 15.79 5.01
N GLU A 111 -3.88 14.86 5.72
CA GLU A 111 -3.61 14.66 7.16
C GLU A 111 -2.16 14.23 7.40
N VAL A 112 -1.63 13.33 6.56
CA VAL A 112 -0.23 12.91 6.62
C VAL A 112 0.73 14.06 6.31
N TYR A 113 0.39 14.92 5.34
CA TYR A 113 1.15 16.14 5.05
C TYR A 113 1.10 17.14 6.21
N ASP A 114 -0.07 17.41 6.77
CA ASP A 114 -0.25 18.39 7.84
C ASP A 114 0.45 17.95 9.15
N LEU A 115 0.47 16.64 9.45
CA LEU A 115 1.09 16.11 10.67
C LEU A 115 2.60 15.83 10.52
N MET A 116 3.02 15.27 9.38
CA MET A 116 4.39 14.77 9.19
C MET A 116 5.19 15.54 8.14
N GLY A 117 4.55 16.39 7.33
CA GLY A 117 5.19 17.14 6.25
C GLY A 117 5.54 16.30 5.01
N ILE A 118 4.96 15.11 4.87
CA ILE A 118 5.21 14.20 3.74
C ILE A 118 4.38 14.65 2.53
N LYS A 119 5.03 14.85 1.39
CA LYS A 119 4.46 15.39 0.15
C LYS A 119 4.17 14.32 -0.89
#